data_AF-A0A414K6P6-F1
#
_entry.id   AF-A0A414K6P6-F1
#
_cell.length_a   1.000
_cell.length_b   1.000
_cell.length_c   1.000
_cell.angle_alpha   90.00
_cell.angle_beta   90.00
_cell.angle_gamma   90.00
#
_symmetry.space_group_name_H-M   'P 1'
#
loop_
_entity.id
_entity.type
_entity.pdbx_description
1 polymer ?
#
loop_
_entity_poly.entity_id
_entity_poly.type
_entity_poly.pdbx_seq_one_letter_code
_entity_poly.pdbx_strand_id
1 'polypeptide(L)'
;MAKSLFEELGGKYERQGDYLIPCLTVPAEEEQAIGIWGQRHLDYLKQYRKVTYTNLLTSGRLNAYLADINRQAQERFERLIEGMK
;
A
#
# COMPACT_ATOMS: atom_id res chain seq x y z
N MET A 1 3.09 -27.17 -24.67
CA MET A 1 4.10 -26.93 -23.62
C MET A 1 3.37 -26.92 -22.29
N ALA A 2 3.96 -27.47 -21.23
CA ALA A 2 3.41 -27.34 -19.89
C ALA A 2 3.45 -25.86 -19.47
N LYS A 3 2.44 -25.40 -18.75
CA LYS A 3 2.45 -24.06 -18.15
C LYS A 3 3.54 -24.00 -17.08
N SER A 4 4.18 -22.85 -16.93
CA SER A 4 5.09 -22.62 -15.80
C SER A 4 4.29 -22.40 -14.51
N LEU A 5 4.94 -22.63 -13.35
CA LEU A 5 4.35 -22.35 -12.04
C LEU A 5 3.81 -20.90 -11.94
N PHE A 6 4.49 -19.93 -12.54
CA PHE A 6 4.06 -18.54 -12.53
C PHE A 6 2.72 -18.34 -13.27
N GLU A 7 2.53 -19.00 -14.42
CA GLU A 7 1.27 -18.96 -15.16
C GLU A 7 0.15 -19.71 -14.45
N GLU A 8 0.46 -20.79 -13.74
CA GLU A 8 -0.50 -21.50 -12.88
C GLU A 8 -1.00 -20.61 -11.73
N LEU A 9 -0.14 -19.75 -11.19
CA LEU A 9 -0.47 -18.75 -10.18
C LEU A 9 -1.12 -17.47 -10.75
N GLY A 10 -1.49 -17.46 -12.05
CA GLY A 10 -2.16 -16.34 -12.72
C GLY A 10 -1.23 -15.24 -13.24
N GLY A 11 0.09 -15.45 -13.17
CA GLY A 11 1.08 -14.58 -13.78
C GLY A 11 1.03 -14.60 -15.31
N LYS A 12 1.45 -13.51 -15.94
CA LYS A 12 1.48 -13.36 -17.41
C LYS A 12 2.89 -13.06 -17.88
N TYR A 13 3.28 -13.56 -19.04
CA TYR A 13 4.54 -13.17 -19.68
C TYR A 13 4.27 -12.26 -20.87
N GLU A 14 5.18 -11.31 -21.09
CA GLU A 14 5.28 -10.53 -22.31
C GLU A 14 6.53 -10.96 -23.08
N ARG A 15 6.41 -11.11 -24.40
CA ARG A 15 7.56 -11.44 -25.25
C ARG A 15 8.32 -10.18 -25.62
N GLN A 16 9.58 -10.10 -25.22
CA GLN A 16 10.50 -9.04 -25.62
C GLN A 16 11.69 -9.67 -26.36
N GLY A 17 11.68 -9.55 -27.68
CA GLY A 17 12.62 -10.25 -28.57
C GLY A 17 12.53 -11.77 -28.42
N ASP A 18 13.65 -12.39 -28.03
CA ASP A 18 13.76 -13.84 -27.82
C ASP A 18 13.41 -14.30 -26.40
N TYR A 19 13.08 -13.37 -25.49
CA TYR A 19 12.80 -13.66 -24.10
C TYR A 19 11.31 -13.49 -23.75
N LEU A 20 10.83 -14.32 -22.82
CA LEU A 20 9.56 -14.14 -22.13
C LEU A 20 9.84 -13.49 -20.78
N ILE A 21 9.34 -12.27 -20.58
CA ILE A 21 9.55 -11.47 -19.36
C ILE A 21 8.25 -11.49 -18.54
N PRO A 22 8.30 -11.82 -17.23
CA PRO A 22 7.11 -11.83 -16.41
C PRO A 22 6.55 -10.41 -16.22
N CYS A 23 5.25 -10.25 -16.45
CA CYS A 23 4.49 -9.06 -16.13
C CYS A 23 4.32 -8.97 -14.61
N LEU A 24 5.21 -8.20 -13.95
CA LEU A 24 5.13 -7.95 -12.52
C LEU A 24 4.26 -6.72 -12.25
N THR A 25 3.16 -6.91 -11.52
CA THR A 25 2.30 -5.81 -11.06
C THR A 25 2.16 -5.88 -9.54
N VAL A 26 2.16 -4.71 -8.89
CA VAL A 26 1.75 -4.62 -7.49
C VAL A 26 0.24 -4.85 -7.42
N PRO A 27 -0.29 -5.55 -6.40
CA PRO A 27 -1.74 -5.66 -6.21
C PRO A 27 -2.39 -4.28 -6.24
N ALA A 28 -3.50 -4.16 -6.97
CA ALA A 28 -4.30 -2.94 -6.93
C ALA A 28 -4.87 -2.80 -5.51
N GLU A 29 -4.52 -1.70 -4.83
CA GLU A 29 -5.13 -1.35 -3.56
C GLU A 29 -6.36 -0.48 -3.84
N GLU A 30 -7.40 -0.59 -3.02
CA GLU A 30 -8.55 0.32 -3.13
C GLU A 30 -8.08 1.76 -2.95
N GLU A 31 -8.44 2.63 -3.90
CA GLU A 31 -8.15 4.05 -3.82
C GLU A 31 -9.09 4.71 -2.81
N GLN A 32 -8.69 4.68 -1.54
CA GLN A 32 -9.34 5.45 -0.50
C GLN A 32 -8.68 6.82 -0.37
N ALA A 33 -9.48 7.88 -0.27
CA ALA A 33 -8.95 9.21 -0.01
C ALA A 33 -8.22 9.24 1.33
N ILE A 34 -6.92 9.55 1.30
CA ILE A 34 -6.08 9.67 2.49
C ILE A 34 -6.25 11.09 3.07
N GLY A 35 -6.67 11.18 4.33
CA GLY A 35 -6.77 12.48 5.03
C GLY A 35 -5.39 13.06 5.40
N ILE A 36 -5.40 14.30 5.93
CA ILE A 36 -4.17 15.07 6.20
C ILE A 36 -3.17 14.31 7.08
N TRP A 37 -3.66 13.59 8.11
CA TRP A 37 -2.79 12.84 9.02
C TRP A 37 -2.16 11.62 8.36
N GLY A 38 -2.91 10.93 7.51
CA GLY A 38 -2.37 9.85 6.69
C GLY A 38 -1.31 10.36 5.71
N GLN A 39 -1.55 11.50 5.06
CA GLN A 39 -0.59 12.07 4.11
C GLN A 39 0.73 12.48 4.79
N ARG A 40 0.65 13.13 5.96
CA ARG A 40 1.85 13.46 6.75
C ARG A 40 2.61 12.23 7.19
N HIS A 41 1.90 11.17 7.59
CA HIS A 41 2.54 9.91 7.98
C HIS A 41 3.18 9.20 6.79
N LEU A 42 2.58 9.28 5.60
CA LEU A 42 3.18 8.80 4.35
C LEU A 42 4.51 9.50 4.06
N ASP A 43 4.56 10.83 4.19
CA ASP A 43 5.80 11.59 3.99
C ASP A 43 6.87 11.17 5.03
N TYR A 44 6.47 11.00 6.29
CA TYR A 44 7.34 10.47 7.33
C TYR A 44 7.90 9.07 6.98
N LEU A 45 7.03 8.16 6.51
CA LEU A 45 7.43 6.82 6.12
C LEU A 45 8.44 6.83 4.97
N LYS A 46 8.19 7.66 3.95
CA LYS A 46 9.11 7.81 2.80
C LYS A 46 10.46 8.39 3.20
N GLN A 47 10.47 9.39 4.08
CA GLN A 47 11.70 10.08 4.48
C GLN A 47 12.53 9.26 5.48
N TYR A 48 11.88 8.69 6.49
CA TYR A 48 12.57 8.15 7.67
C TYR A 48 12.38 6.64 7.88
N ARG A 49 11.36 6.01 7.29
CA ARG A 49 11.03 4.57 7.48
C ARG A 49 10.86 3.84 6.15
N LYS A 50 11.84 4.00 5.26
CA LYS A 50 11.81 3.45 3.90
C LYS A 50 11.48 1.96 3.83
N VAL A 51 12.04 1.13 4.72
CA VAL A 51 11.75 -0.31 4.77
C VAL A 51 10.27 -0.57 5.06
N THR A 52 9.71 0.12 6.04
CA THR A 52 8.28 0.02 6.39
C THR A 52 7.41 0.47 5.22
N TYR A 53 7.75 1.61 4.60
CA TYR A 53 7.05 2.11 3.42
C TYR A 53 7.04 1.07 2.29
N THR A 54 8.21 0.54 1.94
CA THR A 54 8.35 -0.45 0.86
C THR A 54 7.57 -1.73 1.17
N ASN A 55 7.61 -2.23 2.41
CA ASN A 55 6.86 -3.42 2.80
C ASN A 55 5.33 -3.21 2.74
N LEU A 56 4.85 -2.05 3.15
CA LEU A 56 3.42 -1.71 3.05
C LEU A 56 2.98 -1.60 1.59
N LEU A 57 3.81 -0.95 0.75
CA LEU A 57 3.57 -0.78 -0.67
C LEU A 57 3.53 -2.13 -1.41
N THR A 58 4.54 -2.99 -1.20
CA THR A 58 4.62 -4.28 -1.90
C THR A 58 3.60 -5.29 -1.38
N SER A 59 3.15 -5.16 -0.13
CA SER A 59 2.05 -5.97 0.39
C SER A 59 0.66 -5.47 0.00
N GLY A 60 0.54 -4.31 -0.68
CA GLY A 60 -0.75 -3.73 -1.07
C GLY A 60 -1.63 -3.31 0.11
N ARG A 61 -1.02 -2.92 1.23
CA ARG A 61 -1.72 -2.53 2.49
C ARG A 61 -1.45 -1.08 2.89
N LEU A 62 -0.89 -0.28 1.99
CA LEU A 62 -0.44 1.06 2.32
C LEU A 62 -1.62 2.01 2.54
N ASN A 63 -2.56 2.10 1.62
CA ASN A 63 -3.76 2.93 1.75
C ASN A 63 -4.58 2.54 2.98
N ALA A 64 -4.83 1.24 3.19
CA ALA A 64 -5.59 0.77 4.37
C ALA A 64 -4.92 1.19 5.68
N TYR A 65 -3.59 1.06 5.75
CA TYR A 65 -2.80 1.51 6.90
C TYR A 65 -2.90 3.03 7.12
N LEU A 66 -2.78 3.83 6.06
CA LEU A 66 -2.85 5.29 6.16
C LEU A 66 -4.26 5.80 6.50
N ALA A 67 -5.30 5.13 6.01
CA ALA A 67 -6.69 5.41 6.36
C ALA A 67 -6.94 5.15 7.85
N ASP A 68 -6.39 4.06 8.39
CA ASP A 68 -6.48 3.75 9.82
C ASP A 68 -5.75 4.79 10.69
N ILE A 69 -4.57 5.27 10.27
CA ILE A 69 -3.88 6.38 10.94
C ILE A 69 -4.76 7.63 11.01
N ASN A 70 -5.45 7.95 9.91
CA ASN A 70 -6.35 9.10 9.88
C ASN A 70 -7.54 8.92 10.83
N ARG A 71 -8.14 7.73 10.85
CA ARG A 71 -9.20 7.36 11.82
C ARG A 71 -8.72 7.51 13.26
N GLN A 72 -7.56 6.96 13.59
CA GLN A 72 -6.99 7.04 14.93
C GLN A 72 -6.71 8.49 15.36
N ALA A 73 -6.23 9.34 14.44
CA ALA A 73 -6.00 10.75 14.72
C ALA A 73 -7.31 11.47 15.05
N GLN A 74 -8.37 11.21 14.29
CA GLN A 74 -9.70 11.77 14.52
C GLN A 74 -10.28 11.32 15.88
N GLU A 75 -10.23 10.03 16.19
CA GLU A 75 -10.74 9.50 17.47
C GLU A 75 -10.03 10.11 18.68
N ARG A 76 -8.70 10.30 18.58
CA ARG A 76 -7.91 10.94 19.65
C ARG A 76 -8.30 12.40 19.81
N PHE A 77 -8.50 13.11 18.71
CA PHE A 77 -8.95 14.49 18.73
C PHE A 77 -10.32 14.65 19.40
N GLU A 78 -11.28 13.80 19.04
CA GLU A 78 -12.62 13.81 19.63
C GLU A 78 -12.60 13.53 21.14
N ARG A 79 -11.83 12.52 21.58
CA ARG A 79 -11.66 12.21 23.00
C ARG A 79 -11.04 13.37 23.80
N LEU A 80 -10.06 14.07 23.21
CA LEU A 80 -9.45 15.24 23.85
C LEU A 80 -10.48 16.35 24.03
N ILE A 81 -11.30 16.63 23.02
CA ILE A 81 -12.36 17.64 23.11
C ILE A 81 -13.42 17.24 24.14
N GLU A 82 -13.81 15.97 24.19
CA GLU A 82 -14.79 15.48 25.16
C GLU A 82 -14.29 15.65 26.60
N GLY A 83 -13.02 15.36 26.87
CA GLY A 83 -12.41 15.57 28.18
C GLY A 83 -12.16 17.03 28.57
N MET A 84 -12.37 17.97 27.65
CA MET A 84 -12.33 19.42 27.92
C MET A 84 -13.69 20.01 28.27
N LYS A 85 -14.78 19.23 28.17
CA LYS A 85 -16.12 19.62 28.63
C LYS A 85 -16.27 19.37 30.12
#